data_AF-A0A2N0MC54-F1
#
_entry.id   AF-A0A2N0MC54-F1
#
_cell.length_a   1.000
_cell.length_b   1.000
_cell.length_c   1.000
_cell.angle_alpha   90.00
_cell.angle_beta   90.00
_cell.angle_gamma   90.00
#
_symmetry.space_group_name_H-M   'P 1'
#
loop_
_entity.id
_entity.type
_entity.pdbx_description
1 polymer ?
#
loop_
_entity_poly.entity_id
_entity_poly.type
_entity_poly.pdbx_seq_one_letter_code
_entity_poly.pdbx_strand_id
1 'polypeptide(L)'
;MDGKGQYSDNIFVERLWRTVKYEEVYLNAYSNGREAKDGLEAYFHFFNTQRPHQALGYRTPADVFSGDSVQSDEQSIERGWSSSRALVNLGNTAGPSLNIASILSN
;
A
#
# COMPACT_ATOMS: atom_id res chain seq x y z
N MET A 1 18.95 -9.31 -7.90
CA MET A 1 18.95 -7.89 -7.51
C MET A 1 17.49 -7.46 -7.54
N ASP A 2 16.80 -7.66 -6.43
CA ASP A 2 15.37 -7.46 -6.34
C ASP A 2 15.10 -5.96 -6.27
N GLY A 3 14.22 -5.44 -7.12
CA GLY A 3 13.88 -4.02 -7.23
C GLY A 3 13.18 -3.40 -6.01
N LYS A 4 13.46 -3.87 -4.80
CA LYS A 4 13.01 -3.27 -3.54
C LYS A 4 13.77 -1.97 -3.31
N GLY A 5 13.09 -0.84 -3.54
CA GLY A 5 13.64 0.50 -3.33
C GLY A 5 13.82 1.31 -4.61
N GLN A 6 12.90 1.16 -5.57
CA GLN A 6 12.93 2.00 -6.76
C GLN A 6 12.56 3.44 -6.35
N TYR A 7 13.42 4.39 -6.71
CA TYR A 7 13.24 5.83 -6.42
C TYR A 7 11.85 6.36 -6.84
N SER A 8 11.27 5.75 -7.87
CA SER A 8 9.93 6.04 -8.40
C SER A 8 8.81 5.84 -7.38
N ASP A 9 8.88 4.86 -6.50
CA ASP A 9 7.81 4.64 -5.51
C ASP A 9 7.92 5.67 -4.38
N ASN A 10 9.16 5.99 -4.01
CA ASN A 10 9.46 6.92 -2.93
C ASN A 10 9.10 8.37 -3.30
N ILE A 11 9.35 8.79 -4.55
CA ILE A 11 9.05 10.17 -4.98
C ILE A 11 7.55 10.52 -4.87
N PHE A 12 6.64 9.55 -5.09
CA PHE A 12 5.20 9.79 -4.92
C PHE A 12 4.84 9.98 -3.45
N VAL A 13 5.35 9.10 -2.58
CA VAL A 13 5.12 9.16 -1.13
C VAL A 13 5.70 10.45 -0.54
N GLU A 14 6.90 10.85 -0.96
CA GLU A 14 7.54 12.09 -0.53
C GLU A 14 6.73 13.33 -0.91
N ARG A 15 6.23 13.38 -2.16
CA ARG A 15 5.40 14.49 -2.63
C ARG A 15 4.09 14.58 -1.86
N LEU A 16 3.44 13.44 -1.63
CA LEU A 16 2.23 13.37 -0.82
C LEU A 16 2.48 13.92 0.59
N TRP A 17 3.51 13.43 1.27
CA TRP A 17 3.83 13.86 2.63
C TRP A 17 4.26 15.32 2.72
N ARG A 18 4.91 15.87 1.68
CA ARG A 18 5.18 17.30 1.61
C ARG A 18 3.86 18.07 1.64
N THR A 19 2.92 17.75 0.77
CA THR A 19 1.62 18.43 0.70
C THR A 19 0.82 18.31 1.98
N VAL A 20 0.70 17.10 2.55
CA VAL A 20 0.00 16.85 3.83
C VAL A 20 0.58 17.72 4.96
N LYS A 21 1.91 17.83 5.03
CA LYS A 21 2.54 18.64 6.08
C LYS A 21 2.17 20.12 5.97
N TYR A 22 2.24 20.69 4.77
CA TYR A 22 2.02 22.12 4.58
C TYR A 22 0.55 22.52 4.65
N GLU A 23 -0.36 21.67 4.19
CA GLU A 23 -1.78 22.02 4.10
C GLU A 23 -2.60 21.60 5.31
N GLU A 24 -2.13 20.62 6.09
CA GLU A 24 -2.88 20.09 7.23
C GLU A 24 -2.04 20.18 8.51
N VAL A 25 -0.90 19.48 8.57
CA VAL A 25 -0.16 19.32 9.85
C VAL A 25 0.43 20.63 10.38
N TYR A 26 0.96 21.50 9.53
CA TYR A 26 1.55 22.76 9.97
C TYR A 26 0.53 23.88 10.22
N LEU A 27 -0.69 23.74 9.72
CA LEU A 27 -1.76 24.70 9.96
C LEU A 27 -2.56 24.35 11.22
N ASN A 28 -2.59 23.08 11.60
CA ASN A 28 -3.39 22.59 12.72
C ASN A 28 -2.56 22.39 13.99
N ALA A 29 -3.04 22.95 15.10
CA ALA A 29 -2.46 22.77 16.42
C ALA A 29 -3.13 21.60 17.15
N TYR A 30 -2.87 20.37 16.71
CA TYR A 30 -3.46 19.19 17.34
C TYR A 30 -3.02 19.05 18.80
N SER A 31 -3.99 18.85 19.69
CA SER A 31 -3.77 18.74 21.13
C SER A 31 -3.36 17.32 21.54
N ASN A 32 -3.76 16.31 20.75
CA ASN A 32 -3.45 14.91 21.01
C ASN A 32 -3.44 14.06 19.73
N GLY A 33 -2.90 12.85 19.82
CA GLY A 33 -2.76 11.96 18.66
C GLY A 33 -4.09 11.48 18.06
N ARG A 34 -5.19 11.44 18.84
CA ARG A 34 -6.50 11.06 18.32
C ARG A 34 -7.07 12.15 17.43
N GLU A 35 -6.99 13.40 17.88
CA GLU A 35 -7.36 14.57 17.09
C GLU A 35 -6.55 14.67 15.79
N ALA A 36 -5.23 14.44 15.88
CA ALA A 36 -4.38 14.40 14.69
C ALA A 36 -4.78 13.28 13.71
N LYS A 37 -5.16 12.10 14.22
CA LYS A 37 -5.64 11.00 13.39
C LYS A 37 -6.95 11.37 12.68
N ASP A 38 -7.92 11.89 13.42
CA ASP A 38 -9.23 12.26 12.88
C ASP A 38 -9.10 13.39 11.83
N GLY A 39 -8.23 14.39 12.09
CA GLY A 39 -7.91 15.45 11.13
C GLY A 39 -7.23 14.93 9.86
N LEU A 40 -6.23 14.06 10.00
CA LEU A 40 -5.57 13.42 8.86
C LEU A 40 -6.54 12.55 8.05
N GLU A 41 -7.43 11.80 8.69
CA GLU A 41 -8.46 11.00 8.02
C GLU A 41 -9.39 11.87 7.18
N ALA A 42 -9.87 12.98 7.75
CA ALA A 42 -10.69 13.96 7.03
C ALA A 42 -9.92 14.59 5.84
N TYR A 43 -8.65 14.95 6.05
CA TYR A 43 -7.80 15.50 5.00
C TYR A 43 -7.57 14.50 3.86
N PHE A 44 -7.27 13.23 4.15
CA PHE A 44 -7.09 12.21 3.12
C PHE A 44 -8.39 11.91 2.37
N HIS A 45 -9.53 11.92 3.06
CA HIS A 45 -10.83 11.83 2.40
C HIS A 45 -11.02 12.98 1.40
N PHE A 46 -10.76 14.23 1.79
CA PHE A 46 -10.81 15.40 0.91
C PHE A 46 -9.82 15.27 -0.27
N PHE A 47 -8.56 14.92 0.01
CA PHE A 47 -7.50 14.78 -1.00
C PHE A 47 -7.87 13.75 -2.09
N ASN A 48 -8.49 12.65 -1.68
CA ASN A 48 -8.83 11.53 -2.56
C ASN A 48 -10.16 11.71 -3.31
N THR A 49 -11.13 12.43 -2.75
CA THR A 49 -12.51 12.46 -3.29
C THR A 49 -12.95 13.81 -3.84
N GLN A 50 -12.29 14.90 -3.46
CA GLN A 50 -12.75 16.26 -3.77
C GLN A 50 -11.68 17.11 -4.45
N ARG A 51 -10.40 16.88 -4.15
CA ARG A 51 -9.31 17.68 -4.73
C ARG A 51 -9.01 17.24 -6.16
N PRO A 52 -9.14 18.14 -7.16
CA PRO A 52 -8.68 17.85 -8.52
C PRO A 52 -7.15 17.95 -8.61
N HIS A 53 -6.52 16.99 -9.30
CA HIS A 53 -5.07 16.95 -9.46
C HIS A 53 -4.70 17.18 -10.94
N GLN A 54 -3.86 18.17 -11.20
CA GLN A 54 -3.42 18.48 -12.57
C GLN A 54 -2.74 17.29 -13.25
N ALA A 55 -1.95 16.51 -12.51
CA ALA A 55 -1.31 15.29 -13.00
C ALA A 55 -2.30 14.21 -13.44
N LEU A 56 -3.54 14.26 -12.94
CA LEU A 56 -4.63 13.33 -13.27
C LEU A 56 -5.63 13.93 -14.28
N GLY A 57 -5.30 15.07 -14.89
CA GLY A 57 -6.21 15.78 -15.80
C GLY A 57 -7.37 16.46 -15.06
N TYR A 58 -7.10 17.01 -13.87
CA TYR A 58 -8.10 17.63 -12.99
C TYR A 58 -9.18 16.66 -12.45
N ARG A 59 -8.92 15.36 -12.50
CA ARG A 59 -9.71 14.33 -11.83
C ARG A 59 -9.20 14.08 -10.41
N THR A 60 -10.03 13.48 -9.57
CA THR A 60 -9.63 13.06 -8.22
C THR A 60 -8.98 11.67 -8.27
N PRO A 61 -8.14 11.29 -7.28
CA PRO A 61 -7.55 9.96 -7.22
C PRO A 61 -8.62 8.86 -7.16
N ALA A 62 -9.73 9.09 -6.45
CA ALA A 62 -10.86 8.17 -6.41
C ALA A 62 -11.47 7.97 -7.81
N ASP A 63 -11.66 9.04 -8.58
CA ASP A 63 -12.23 8.93 -9.95
C ASP A 63 -11.34 8.09 -10.88
N VAL A 64 -10.02 8.25 -10.78
CA VAL A 64 -9.07 7.49 -11.61
C VAL A 64 -9.05 6.03 -11.20
N PHE A 65 -8.99 5.74 -9.90
CA PHE A 65 -8.99 4.37 -9.39
C PHE A 65 -10.29 3.63 -9.70
N SER A 66 -11.44 4.28 -9.51
CA SER A 66 -12.74 3.69 -9.84
C SER A 66 -12.94 3.55 -11.35
N GLY A 67 -12.43 4.48 -12.16
CA GLY A 67 -12.47 4.40 -13.63
C GLY A 67 -11.65 3.26 -14.23
N ASP A 68 -10.52 2.91 -13.60
CA ASP A 68 -9.62 1.83 -14.06
C ASP A 68 -10.09 0.42 -13.65
N SER A 69 -10.95 0.32 -12.62
CA SER A 69 -11.47 -0.96 -12.11
C SER A 69 -12.35 -1.77 -13.08
N VAL A 70 -12.68 -1.21 -14.26
CA VAL A 70 -13.45 -1.92 -15.30
C VAL A 70 -12.56 -2.72 -16.27
N GLN A 71 -11.22 -2.71 -16.12
CA GLN A 71 -10.30 -3.43 -17.02
C GLN A 71 -9.32 -4.40 -16.35
N SER A 72 -9.54 -4.83 -15.10
CA SER A 72 -8.58 -5.72 -14.41
C SER A 72 -9.24 -6.79 -13.55
N ASP A 73 -10.29 -7.45 -14.06
CA ASP A 73 -10.75 -8.74 -13.54
C ASP A 73 -9.90 -9.87 -14.15
N GLU A 74 -8.63 -9.97 -13.73
CA GLU A 74 -7.86 -11.22 -13.70
C GLU A 74 -6.49 -10.90 -13.09
N GLN A 75 -6.18 -11.52 -11.94
CA GLN A 75 -4.89 -11.51 -11.21
C GLN A 75 -4.77 -10.60 -9.98
N SER A 76 -5.48 -10.91 -8.89
CA SER A 76 -4.96 -10.63 -7.54
C SER A 76 -5.72 -11.41 -6.44
N ILE A 77 -5.63 -12.74 -6.44
CA ILE A 77 -5.67 -13.49 -5.18
C ILE A 77 -4.21 -13.65 -4.76
N GLU A 78 -3.91 -13.42 -3.48
CA GLU A 78 -2.57 -13.37 -2.86
C GLU A 78 -1.85 -12.02 -2.91
N ARG A 79 -2.28 -11.09 -2.05
CA ARG A 79 -1.39 -10.19 -1.29
C ARG A 79 -2.20 -9.56 -0.15
N GLY A 80 -2.65 -10.40 0.78
CA GLY A 80 -3.18 -9.95 2.06
C GLY A 80 -2.09 -9.21 2.84
N TRP A 81 -2.35 -7.96 3.20
CA TRP A 81 -1.56 -7.20 4.16
C TRP A 81 -1.44 -7.98 5.46
N SER A 82 -0.27 -8.59 5.73
CA SER A 82 0.02 -9.18 7.02
C SER A 82 0.81 -8.18 7.87
N SER A 83 0.08 -7.42 8.68
CA SER A 83 0.65 -6.56 9.71
C SER A 83 0.49 -7.28 11.05
N SER A 84 1.59 -7.81 11.60
CA SER A 84 1.91 -7.92 13.04
C SER A 84 3.01 -8.96 13.30
N ARG A 85 3.99 -8.56 14.10
CA ARG A 85 5.18 -9.32 14.50
C ARG A 85 4.94 -9.97 15.87
N ALA A 86 4.92 -11.31 15.96
CA ALA A 86 5.16 -12.09 17.19
C ALA A 86 5.46 -13.55 16.80
N LEU A 87 6.69 -14.06 17.01
CA LEU A 87 7.07 -14.99 18.10
C LEU A 87 6.10 -16.19 18.21
N VAL A 88 6.49 -17.45 18.04
CA VAL A 88 7.33 -18.26 18.95
C VAL A 88 7.72 -19.59 18.27
N ASN A 89 8.91 -20.06 18.58
CA ASN A 89 9.54 -21.35 18.25
C ASN A 89 8.71 -22.57 18.71
N LEU A 90 8.47 -23.59 17.86
CA LEU A 90 8.35 -24.98 18.31
C LEU A 90 8.47 -26.01 17.17
N GLY A 91 9.47 -26.89 17.28
CA GLY A 91 9.25 -28.33 17.09
C GLY A 91 9.28 -28.88 15.66
N ASN A 92 10.45 -29.39 15.26
CA ASN A 92 10.64 -30.78 14.84
C ASN A 92 9.38 -31.53 14.34
N THR A 93 9.27 -31.76 13.04
CA THR A 93 8.72 -33.01 12.49
C THR A 93 9.36 -33.27 11.14
N ALA A 94 10.40 -34.10 11.14
CA ALA A 94 10.92 -34.74 9.96
C ALA A 94 10.11 -36.01 9.68
N GLY A 95 9.57 -36.12 8.46
CA GLY A 95 9.08 -37.35 7.82
C GLY A 95 7.60 -37.67 8.02
N PRO A 96 6.99 -38.53 7.17
CA PRO A 96 7.62 -39.40 6.16
C PRO A 96 7.04 -39.30 4.72
N SER A 97 7.86 -39.68 3.72
CA SER A 97 7.51 -40.37 2.45
C SER A 97 6.46 -39.73 1.50
N LEU A 98 6.64 -39.65 0.19
CA LEU A 98 6.91 -40.76 -0.73
C LEU A 98 7.58 -40.25 -2.03
N ASN A 99 8.64 -40.95 -2.39
CA ASN A 99 9.26 -41.10 -3.70
C ASN A 99 8.22 -41.40 -4.81
N ILE A 100 8.37 -40.85 -6.02
CA ILE A 100 8.39 -41.61 -7.29
C ILE A 100 9.16 -40.80 -8.38
N ALA A 101 10.09 -41.51 -9.03
CA ALA A 101 10.96 -41.21 -10.17
C ALA A 101 10.24 -40.61 -11.42
N SER A 102 10.91 -39.95 -12.37
CA SER A 102 11.72 -40.63 -13.40
C SER A 102 12.40 -39.65 -14.39
N ILE A 103 13.71 -39.88 -14.57
CA ILE A 103 14.55 -39.91 -15.79
C ILE A 103 14.12 -39.13 -17.06
N LEU A 104 15.08 -38.39 -17.64
CA LEU A 104 15.53 -38.37 -19.05
C LEU A 104 16.77 -37.43 -19.11
N SER A 105 18.00 -37.96 -19.21
CA SER A 105 18.88 -37.98 -20.42
C SER A 105 18.96 -36.62 -21.14
N ASN A 106 20.11 -35.97 -21.25
CA ASN A 106 21.32 -36.42 -21.97
C ASN A 106 22.60 -35.75 -21.42
#